data_AF-R7V2D6-F1
#
_entry.id   AF-R7V2D6-F1
#
_cell.length_a   1.000
_cell.length_b   1.000
_cell.length_c   1.000
_cell.angle_alpha   90.00
_cell.angle_beta   90.00
_cell.angle_gamma   90.00
#
_symmetry.space_group_name_H-M   'P 1'
#
loop_
_entity.id
_entity.type
_entity.pdbx_description
1 polymer ?
#
loop_
_entity_poly.entity_id
_entity_poly.type
_entity_poly.pdbx_seq_one_letter_code
_entity_poly.pdbx_strand_id
1 'polypeptide(L)'
;FNPDKCSSMTISRFKTNHRQYQMSNSPLNKTIVERDLSVILDNRLTFEHYIQAKIKKSNSIMALIRRTYTYLDNHTFLLLYKSFVRPHLEYAN
;
A
#
# COMPACT_ATOMS: atom_id res chain seq x y z
N PHE A 1 9.77 -24.74 0.31
CA PHE A 1 8.82 -23.67 -0.05
C PHE A 1 7.49 -24.29 -0.41
N ASN A 2 6.37 -23.63 -0.09
CA ASN A 2 5.02 -24.11 -0.43
C ASN A 2 4.56 -23.44 -1.75
N PRO A 3 4.42 -24.17 -2.87
CA PRO A 3 4.00 -23.60 -4.16
C PRO A 3 2.65 -22.87 -4.12
N ASP A 4 1.71 -23.31 -3.28
CA ASP A 4 0.37 -22.70 -3.18
C ASP A 4 0.40 -21.29 -2.56
N LYS A 5 1.47 -20.99 -1.82
CA LYS A 5 1.72 -19.66 -1.23
C LYS A 5 2.64 -18.80 -2.09
N CYS A 6 3.05 -19.28 -3.27
CA CYS A 6 3.97 -18.57 -4.14
C CYS A 6 3.25 -18.04 -5.38
N SER A 7 3.46 -16.76 -5.66
CA SER A 7 3.04 -16.08 -6.87
C SER A 7 4.26 -15.67 -7.70
N SER A 8 4.05 -15.41 -8.99
CA SER A 8 5.04 -14.83 -9.88
C SER A 8 4.51 -13.53 -10.45
N MET A 9 5.30 -12.46 -10.32
CA MET A 9 5.03 -11.16 -10.91
C MET A 9 6.15 -10.82 -11.90
N THR A 10 5.78 -10.46 -13.12
CA THR A 10 6.75 -10.04 -14.16
C THR A 10 6.83 -8.53 -14.19
N ILE A 11 8.00 -7.98 -13.92
CA ILE A 11 8.27 -6.54 -13.98
C ILE A 11 9.04 -6.24 -15.26
N SER A 12 8.46 -5.45 -16.16
CA SER A 12 9.10 -5.03 -17.41
C SER A 12 8.56 -3.69 -17.90
N ARG A 13 9.41 -2.91 -18.56
CA ARG A 13 8.99 -1.67 -19.25
C ARG A 13 8.23 -1.95 -20.54
N PHE A 14 8.38 -3.14 -21.12
CA PHE A 14 7.76 -3.53 -22.38
C PHE A 14 6.67 -4.59 -22.14
N LYS A 15 5.70 -4.65 -23.06
CA LYS A 15 4.79 -5.81 -23.12
C LYS A 15 5.62 -7.04 -23.43
N THR A 16 5.86 -7.85 -22.40
CA THR A 16 6.59 -9.11 -22.51
C THR A 16 5.59 -10.26 -22.38
N ASN A 17 5.87 -11.35 -23.10
CA ASN A 17 5.08 -12.56 -22.94
C ASN A 17 5.29 -13.10 -21.52
N HIS A 18 4.18 -13.30 -20.81
CA HIS A 18 4.23 -13.81 -19.45
C HIS A 18 4.68 -15.28 -19.46
N ARG A 19 5.95 -15.54 -19.12
CA ARG A 19 6.45 -16.91 -18.94
C ARG A 19 5.72 -17.59 -17.79
N GLN A 20 5.35 -18.85 -17.94
CA GLN A 20 4.81 -19.66 -16.85
C GLN A 20 5.98 -20.23 -16.05
N TYR A 21 6.08 -19.82 -14.80
CA TYR A 21 7.07 -20.37 -13.87
C TYR A 21 6.48 -21.57 -13.14
N GLN A 22 7.33 -22.54 -12.83
CA GLN A 22 6.97 -23.72 -12.07
C GLN A 22 7.90 -23.84 -10.86
N MET A 23 7.34 -24.27 -9.74
CA MET A 23 8.07 -24.59 -8.52
C MET A 23 7.67 -25.99 -8.09
N SER A 24 8.65 -26.89 -7.90
CA SER A 24 8.39 -28.29 -7.53
C SER A 24 7.40 -29.01 -8.47
N ASN A 25 7.51 -28.77 -9.78
CA ASN A 25 6.58 -29.25 -10.83
C ASN A 25 5.14 -28.72 -10.73
N SER A 26 4.86 -27.76 -9.85
CA SER A 26 3.57 -27.05 -9.77
C SER A 26 3.67 -25.68 -10.44
N PRO A 27 2.72 -25.30 -11.32
CA PRO A 27 2.71 -23.97 -11.92
C PRO A 27 2.41 -22.89 -10.88
N LEU A 28 3.16 -21.79 -10.94
CA LEU A 28 2.93 -20.62 -10.07
C LEU A 28 1.81 -19.75 -10.61
N ASN A 29 0.97 -19.24 -9.71
CA ASN A 29 -0.03 -18.23 -10.04
C ASN A 29 0.66 -16.93 -10.46
N LYS A 30 0.06 -16.22 -11.41
CA LYS A 30 0.55 -14.91 -11.85
C LYS A 30 -0.19 -13.81 -11.11
N THR A 31 0.54 -12.84 -10.58
CA THR A 31 -0.02 -11.65 -9.95
C THR A 31 0.51 -10.40 -10.66
N ILE A 32 -0.33 -9.36 -10.72
CA ILE A 32 0.04 -8.04 -11.23
C ILE A 32 0.24 -7.02 -10.10
N VAL A 33 -0.14 -7.42 -8.88
CA VAL A 33 -0.04 -6.64 -7.66
C VAL A 33 0.37 -7.59 -6.56
N GLU A 34 1.36 -7.19 -5.77
CA GLU A 34 1.87 -7.95 -4.63
C GLU A 34 2.00 -7.03 -3.42
N ARG A 35 1.73 -7.55 -2.23
CA ARG A 35 1.92 -6.80 -0.99
C ARG A 35 3.22 -7.25 -0.34
N ASP A 36 4.16 -6.33 -0.19
CA ASP A 36 5.41 -6.55 0.52
C ASP A 36 5.59 -5.51 1.63
N LEU A 37 5.85 -5.96 2.86
CA LEU A 37 6.01 -5.11 4.05
C LEU A 37 4.92 -4.01 4.18
N SER A 38 3.66 -4.37 3.92
CA SER A 38 2.48 -3.48 3.90
C SER A 38 2.42 -2.48 2.73
N VAL A 39 3.42 -2.46 1.86
CA VAL A 39 3.42 -1.72 0.59
C VAL A 39 2.76 -2.54 -0.49
N ILE A 40 1.93 -1.90 -1.31
CA ILE A 40 1.34 -2.52 -2.50
C ILE A 40 2.19 -2.13 -3.70
N LEU A 41 2.78 -3.13 -4.35
CA LEU A 41 3.59 -2.98 -5.55
C LEU A 41 2.82 -3.52 -6.75
N ASP A 42 2.74 -2.76 -7.82
CA ASP A 42 2.24 -3.26 -9.10
C ASP A 42 3.37 -3.71 -10.02
N ASN A 43 3.04 -4.43 -11.08
CA ASN A 43 4.00 -4.92 -12.07
C ASN A 43 4.68 -3.82 -12.91
N ARG A 44 4.17 -2.59 -12.82
CA ARG A 44 4.74 -1.39 -13.47
C ARG A 44 5.64 -0.59 -12.51
N LEU A 45 5.73 -1.02 -11.25
CA LEU A 45 6.36 -0.28 -10.16
C LEU A 45 5.81 1.14 -9.99
N THR A 46 4.52 1.33 -10.28
CA THR A 46 3.84 2.59 -9.94
C THR A 46 3.33 2.53 -8.51
N PHE A 47 3.51 3.64 -7.79
CA PHE A 47 3.03 3.79 -6.43
C PHE A 47 1.73 4.59 -6.37
N GLU A 48 1.16 4.99 -7.51
CA GLU A 48 0.03 5.91 -7.56
C GLU A 48 -1.17 5.38 -6.79
N HIS A 49 -1.58 4.14 -7.05
CA HIS A 49 -2.70 3.52 -6.32
C HIS A 49 -2.43 3.42 -4.82
N TYR A 50 -1.20 3.04 -4.43
CA TYR A 50 -0.81 2.94 -3.04
C TYR A 50 -0.82 4.31 -2.34
N ILE A 51 -0.23 5.33 -2.97
CA ILE A 51 -0.21 6.71 -2.48
C ILE A 51 -1.64 7.24 -2.31
N GLN A 52 -2.51 7.04 -3.31
CA GLN A 52 -3.91 7.46 -3.23
C GLN A 52 -4.65 6.79 -2.06
N ALA A 53 -4.39 5.50 -1.82
CA ALA A 53 -4.96 4.78 -0.68
C ALA A 53 -4.48 5.37 0.67
N LYS A 54 -3.19 5.71 0.80
CA LYS A 54 -2.65 6.34 2.01
C LYS A 54 -3.20 7.74 2.22
N ILE A 55 -3.24 8.58 1.19
CA ILE A 55 -3.83 9.92 1.24
C ILE A 55 -5.30 9.83 1.69
N LYS A 56 -6.07 8.91 1.12
CA LYS A 56 -7.48 8.70 1.49
C LYS A 56 -7.63 8.31 2.96
N LYS A 57 -6.78 7.42 3.47
CA LYS A 57 -6.79 7.01 4.89
C LYS A 57 -6.46 8.20 5.80
N SER A 58 -5.39 8.94 5.51
CA SER A 58 -4.97 10.12 6.26
C SER A 58 -6.04 11.20 6.28
N ASN A 59 -6.68 11.48 5.13
CA ASN A 59 -7.78 12.43 5.04
C ASN A 59 -9.01 12.00 5.84
N SER A 60 -9.30 10.70 5.89
CA SER A 60 -10.41 10.17 6.69
C SER A 60 -10.17 10.38 8.19
N ILE A 61 -8.94 10.18 8.66
CA ILE A 61 -8.55 10.43 10.06
C ILE A 61 -8.59 11.92 10.37
N MET A 62 -8.07 12.76 9.49
CA MET A 62 -8.14 14.21 9.63
C MET A 62 -9.60 14.71 9.71
N ALA A 63 -10.48 14.15 8.88
CA ALA A 63 -11.91 14.45 8.92
C ALA A 63 -12.55 14.01 10.25
N LEU A 64 -12.14 12.86 10.79
CA LEU A 64 -12.59 12.40 12.10
C LEU A 64 -12.17 13.38 13.21
N ILE A 65 -10.89 13.77 13.26
CA ILE A 65 -10.39 14.76 14.24
C ILE A 65 -11.23 16.04 14.18
N ARG A 66 -11.49 16.58 12.99
CA ARG A 66 -12.29 17.80 12.83
C ARG A 66 -13.75 17.67 13.26
N ARG A 67 -14.32 16.46 13.25
CA ARG A 67 -15.71 16.19 13.66
C ARG A 67 -15.85 15.90 15.14
N THR A 68 -14.82 15.36 15.78
CA THR A 68 -14.86 14.97 17.20
C THR A 68 -14.74 16.16 18.15
N TYR A 69 -14.03 17.22 17.75
CA TYR A 69 -13.75 18.37 18.61
C TYR A 69 -14.50 19.62 18.11
N THR A 70 -15.37 20.18 18.97
CA THR A 70 -16.05 21.47 18.70
C THR A 70 -15.08 22.65 18.77
N TYR A 71 -14.10 22.58 19.67
CA TYR A 71 -12.99 23.52 19.78
C TYR A 71 -11.69 22.74 19.85
N LEU A 72 -10.71 23.14 19.04
CA LEU A 72 -9.41 22.48 18.96
C LEU A 72 -8.33 23.55 18.84
N ASP A 73 -7.51 23.68 19.88
CA ASP A 73 -6.39 24.62 19.89
C ASP A 73 -5.21 24.09 19.05
N ASN A 74 -4.28 25.00 18.71
CA ASN A 74 -3.15 24.67 17.85
C ASN A 74 -2.23 23.60 18.44
N HIS A 75 -2.04 23.56 19.76
CA HIS A 75 -1.15 22.59 20.40
C HIS A 75 -1.76 21.19 20.33
N THR A 76 -3.03 21.05 20.71
CA THR A 76 -3.76 19.78 20.64
C THR A 76 -3.92 19.29 19.21
N PHE A 77 -4.24 20.19 18.26
CA PHE A 77 -4.29 19.83 16.84
C PHE A 77 -2.96 19.28 16.34
N LEU A 78 -1.85 19.93 16.67
CA LEU A 78 -0.52 19.50 16.26
C LEU A 78 -0.17 18.12 16.82
N LEU A 79 -0.53 17.86 18.07
CA LEU A 79 -0.32 16.56 18.70
C LEU A 79 -1.11 15.46 17.98
N LEU A 80 -2.42 15.68 17.77
CA LEU A 80 -3.29 14.72 17.09
C LEU A 80 -2.83 14.46 15.64
N TYR A 81 -2.44 15.50 14.91
CA TYR A 81 -1.94 15.35 13.55
C TYR A 81 -0.67 14.50 13.51
N LYS A 82 0.31 14.79 14.38
CA LYS A 82 1.58 14.04 14.45
C LYS A 82 1.37 12.59 14.89
N SER A 83 0.42 12.32 15.78
CA SER A 83 0.18 10.98 16.30
C SER A 83 -0.68 10.11 15.38
N PHE A 84 -1.67 10.69 14.69
CA PHE A 84 -2.66 9.91 13.95
C PHE A 84 -2.62 10.08 12.43
N VAL A 85 -2.22 11.24 11.90
CA VAL A 85 -2.26 11.51 10.46
C VAL A 85 -0.89 11.31 9.83
N ARG A 86 0.14 11.93 10.43
CA ARG A 86 1.52 11.91 9.95
C ARG A 86 2.10 10.51 9.74
N PRO A 87 1.88 9.50 10.63
CA PRO A 87 2.46 8.17 10.43
C PRO A 87 1.96 7.47 9.16
N HIS A 88 0.72 7.75 8.72
CA HIS A 88 0.17 7.19 7.48
C HIS A 88 0.70 7.86 6.22
N LEU A 89 1.28 9.07 6.33
CA LEU A 89 1.87 9.79 5.20
C LEU A 89 3.38 9.55 5.10
N GLU A 90 4.07 9.44 6.24
CA GLU A 90 5.54 9.32 6.26
C GLU A 90 6.04 7.88 6.25
N TYR A 91 5.26 6.93 6.77
CA TYR A 91 5.67 5.53 6.85
C TYR A 91 4.87 4.64 5.91
N ALA A 92 5.55 3.65 5.35
CA ALA A 92 4.95 2.58 4.57
C ALA A 92 4.12 1.63 5.47
N ASN A 93 2.92 2.06 5.88
CA ASN A 93 2.03 1.32 6.79
C ASN A 93 0.66 1.08 6.18
#